data_AF-A0A415VWA7-F1
#
_entry.id   AF-A0A415VWA7-F1
#
_cell.length_a   1.000
_cell.length_b   1.000
_cell.length_c   1.000
_cell.angle_alpha   90.00
_cell.angle_beta   90.00
_cell.angle_gamma   90.00
#
_symmetry.space_group_name_H-M   'P 1'
#
loop_
_entity.id
_entity.type
_entity.pdbx_description
1 polymer ?
#
loop_
_entity_poly.entity_id
_entity_poly.type
_entity_poly.pdbx_seq_one_letter_code
_entity_poly.pdbx_strand_id
1 'polypeptide(L)'
;MISVMNLNNKKIDAFSVWKDTIPYIFLSSEKYSDVRLRFTLAHELGHLLLHANYINEEEIQSKVISEKIEKEADLFAVALLLPAITFSKDIYSTSIDHFINLKKKWKASIGSMIYRCQDLDLLTENQIKYLKDQMSYNRYWKSEPLDNIISLEQPFAHKQAFDLILDNHIVTEADIIEEIGCEASEIEEYSFLEKGRLTPSNIPDNIIHLF
;
A
#
# COMPACT_ATOMS: atom_id res chain seq x y z
N MET A 1 3.18 4.59 -11.24
CA MET A 1 3.97 3.35 -11.38
C MET A 1 4.74 3.13 -10.08
N ILE A 2 4.77 1.91 -9.55
CA ILE A 2 5.57 1.56 -8.37
C ILE A 2 6.72 0.69 -8.84
N SER A 3 7.95 1.01 -8.44
CA SER A 3 9.14 0.23 -8.79
C SER A 3 9.99 -0.03 -7.55
N VAL A 4 10.53 -1.24 -7.44
CA VAL A 4 11.43 -1.64 -6.36
C VAL A 4 12.86 -1.62 -6.90
N MET A 5 13.76 -0.93 -6.21
CA MET A 5 15.17 -0.85 -6.61
C MET A 5 16.10 -0.85 -5.40
N ASN A 6 17.37 -1.18 -5.64
CA ASN A 6 18.39 -1.00 -4.62
C ASN A 6 18.77 0.48 -4.55
N LEU A 7 18.17 1.17 -3.58
CA LEU A 7 18.59 2.51 -3.20
C LEU A 7 19.90 2.35 -2.43
N ASN A 8 21.04 2.70 -3.04
CA ASN A 8 22.38 2.66 -2.42
C ASN A 8 22.56 3.62 -1.22
N ASN A 9 21.47 3.95 -0.51
CA ASN A 9 21.39 4.79 0.66
C ASN A 9 20.41 4.16 1.68
N LYS A 10 20.95 3.56 2.74
CA LYS A 10 20.19 2.89 3.81
C LYS A 10 19.26 3.79 4.64
N LYS A 11 19.24 5.10 4.36
CA LYS A 11 18.38 6.06 5.08
C LYS A 11 17.08 6.37 4.35
N ILE A 12 16.92 5.93 3.10
CA ILE A 12 15.76 6.23 2.28
C ILE A 12 15.00 4.92 2.04
N ASP A 13 13.80 4.84 2.60
CA ASP A 13 12.93 3.67 2.47
C ASP A 13 12.13 3.71 1.17
N ALA A 14 11.74 4.91 0.75
CA ALA A 14 11.08 5.19 -0.52
C ALA A 14 11.25 6.67 -0.89
N PHE A 15 10.89 7.00 -2.13
CA PHE A 15 10.63 8.37 -2.56
C PHE A 15 9.67 8.37 -3.75
N SER A 16 9.09 9.53 -4.04
CA SER A 16 8.14 9.70 -5.12
C SER A 16 8.40 10.95 -5.95
N VAL A 17 8.02 10.89 -7.23
CA VAL A 17 8.26 11.98 -8.18
C VAL A 17 7.25 11.94 -9.33
N TRP A 18 6.86 13.10 -9.82
CA TRP A 18 6.15 13.21 -11.10
C TRP A 18 7.16 13.36 -12.23
N LYS A 19 7.06 12.50 -13.25
CA LYS A 19 7.88 12.59 -14.46
C LYS A 19 6.96 12.54 -15.67
N ASP A 20 7.00 13.60 -16.48
CA ASP A 20 6.23 13.75 -17.72
C ASP A 20 4.74 13.40 -17.52
N THR A 21 4.13 13.94 -16.45
CA THR A 21 2.73 13.71 -16.00
C THR A 21 2.41 12.32 -15.42
N ILE A 22 3.39 11.43 -15.33
CA ILE A 22 3.23 10.11 -14.73
C ILE A 22 3.82 10.13 -13.31
N PRO A 23 3.06 9.72 -12.28
CA PRO A 23 3.59 9.61 -10.92
C PRO A 23 4.36 8.30 -10.74
N TYR A 24 5.55 8.39 -10.15
CA TYR A 24 6.40 7.26 -9.81
C TYR A 24 6.62 7.21 -8.30
N ILE A 25 6.55 6.00 -7.74
CA ILE A 25 6.98 5.69 -6.38
C ILE A 25 8.09 4.65 -6.49
N PHE A 26 9.23 4.94 -5.86
CA PHE A 26 10.39 4.08 -5.83
C PHE A 26 10.58 3.57 -4.41
N LEU A 27 10.64 2.25 -4.26
CA LEU A 27 10.81 1.57 -2.99
C LEU A 27 12.23 1.00 -2.89
N SER A 28 12.81 1.07 -1.69
CA SER A 28 14.02 0.33 -1.37
C SER A 28 13.78 -1.17 -1.42
N SER A 29 14.76 -1.93 -1.93
CA SER A 29 14.77 -3.39 -1.90
C SER A 29 14.97 -3.98 -0.49
N GLU A 30 15.33 -3.16 0.50
CA GLU A 30 15.42 -3.63 1.90
C GLU A 30 14.02 -4.00 2.41
N LYS A 31 13.86 -5.27 2.84
CA LYS A 31 12.55 -5.81 3.25
C LYS A 31 12.15 -5.25 4.61
N TYR A 32 11.07 -4.47 4.61
CA TYR A 32 10.25 -4.17 5.78
C TYR A 32 9.07 -5.15 5.88
N SER A 33 8.33 -5.12 6.99
CA SER A 33 7.05 -5.83 7.06
C SER A 33 6.05 -5.25 6.07
N ASP A 34 5.14 -6.07 5.56
CA ASP A 34 4.15 -5.62 4.57
C ASP A 34 3.24 -4.52 5.13
N VAL A 35 3.05 -4.49 6.46
CA VAL A 35 2.37 -3.42 7.17
C VAL A 35 3.11 -2.09 7.08
N ARG A 36 4.45 -2.09 7.21
CA ARG A 36 5.26 -0.88 7.04
C ARG A 36 5.27 -0.44 5.58
N LEU A 37 5.32 -1.39 4.64
CA LEU A 37 5.20 -1.09 3.22
C LEU A 37 3.90 -0.34 2.88
N ARG A 38 2.75 -0.74 3.47
CA ARG A 38 1.47 -0.02 3.31
C ARG A 38 1.57 1.44 3.76
N PHE A 39 2.20 1.68 4.91
CA PHE A 39 2.42 3.04 5.40
C PHE A 39 3.32 3.84 4.47
N THR A 40 4.47 3.27 4.09
CA THR A 40 5.42 3.91 3.17
C THR A 40 4.75 4.28 1.85
N LEU A 41 4.01 3.36 1.22
CA LEU A 41 3.28 3.65 -0.01
C LEU A 41 2.22 4.76 0.17
N ALA A 42 1.49 4.75 1.28
CA ALA A 42 0.50 5.78 1.58
C ALA A 42 1.15 7.16 1.82
N HIS A 43 2.32 7.19 2.48
CA HIS A 43 3.11 8.39 2.71
C HIS A 43 3.62 8.99 1.40
N GLU A 44 4.20 8.17 0.52
CA GLU A 44 4.64 8.59 -0.81
C GLU A 44 3.47 9.07 -1.68
N LEU A 45 2.32 8.42 -1.59
CA LEU A 45 1.10 8.90 -2.24
C LEU A 45 0.67 10.28 -1.69
N GLY A 46 0.84 10.50 -0.38
CA GLY A 46 0.63 11.81 0.25
C GLY A 46 1.51 12.89 -0.38
N HIS A 47 2.80 12.63 -0.57
CA HIS A 47 3.69 13.56 -1.27
C HIS A 47 3.22 13.87 -2.70
N LEU A 48 2.86 12.84 -3.47
CA LEU A 48 2.40 13.00 -4.84
C LEU A 48 1.13 13.85 -4.96
N LEU A 49 0.21 13.71 -4.00
CA LEU A 49 -1.10 14.40 -4.04
C LEU A 49 -1.06 15.80 -3.42
N LEU A 50 -0.33 15.96 -2.31
CA LEU A 50 -0.34 17.19 -1.53
C LEU A 50 0.76 18.17 -1.94
N HIS A 51 1.93 17.68 -2.36
CA HIS A 51 3.16 18.49 -2.41
C HIS A 51 3.75 18.65 -3.83
N ALA A 52 3.45 17.74 -4.75
CA ALA A 52 4.12 17.63 -6.04
C ALA A 52 4.15 18.88 -6.95
N ASN A 53 3.15 19.76 -6.85
CA ASN A 53 2.97 20.89 -7.78
C ASN A 53 2.97 22.26 -7.08
N TYR A 54 3.19 22.32 -5.77
CA TYR A 54 2.94 23.53 -4.98
C TYR A 54 4.17 24.07 -4.25
N ILE A 55 5.29 23.36 -4.28
CA ILE A 55 6.45 23.68 -3.45
C ILE A 55 7.67 23.88 -4.34
N ASN A 56 8.25 25.07 -4.25
CA ASN A 56 9.44 25.42 -5.02
C ASN A 56 10.70 24.83 -4.36
N GLU A 57 11.75 24.52 -5.13
CA GLU A 57 12.98 23.92 -4.60
C GLU A 57 13.63 24.73 -3.45
N GLU A 58 13.50 26.06 -3.48
CA GLU A 58 13.98 26.95 -2.42
C GLU A 58 13.20 26.81 -1.11
N GLU A 59 11.90 26.50 -1.17
CA GLU A 59 11.05 26.32 0.00
C GLU A 59 11.36 24.98 0.70
N ILE A 60 11.66 23.93 -0.07
CA ILE A 60 12.04 22.61 0.46
C ILE A 60 13.36 22.69 1.25
N GLN A 61 14.26 23.62 0.93
CA GLN A 61 15.52 23.81 1.65
C GLN A 61 15.31 24.38 3.07
N SER A 62 14.15 24.97 3.36
CA SER A 62 13.79 25.36 4.71
C SER A 62 13.44 24.15 5.55
N LYS A 63 14.22 23.89 6.60
CA LYS A 63 13.97 22.80 7.55
C LYS A 63 12.54 22.79 8.10
N VAL A 64 11.98 23.97 8.39
CA VAL A 64 10.62 24.10 8.92
C VAL A 64 9.57 23.66 7.90
N ILE A 65 9.78 23.99 6.63
CA ILE A 65 8.87 23.61 5.55
C ILE A 65 8.99 22.11 5.29
N SER A 66 10.22 21.58 5.20
CA SER A 66 10.46 20.14 5.06
C SER A 66 9.81 19.33 6.19
N GLU A 67 10.00 19.70 7.46
CA GLU A 67 9.36 19.01 8.59
C GLU A 67 7.82 19.06 8.52
N LYS A 68 7.25 20.15 8.01
CA LYS A 68 5.81 20.27 7.83
C LYS A 68 5.30 19.35 6.71
N ILE A 69 5.98 19.30 5.57
CA ILE A 69 5.65 18.43 4.43
C ILE A 69 5.65 16.96 4.88
N GLU A 70 6.70 16.51 5.57
CA GLU A 70 6.81 15.14 6.07
C GLU A 70 5.66 14.82 7.04
N LYS A 71 5.33 15.75 7.94
CA LYS A 71 4.22 15.59 8.88
C LYS A 71 2.86 15.53 8.18
N GLU A 72 2.66 16.32 7.12
CA GLU A 72 1.43 16.29 6.31
C GLU A 72 1.30 14.96 5.54
N ALA A 73 2.40 14.43 4.99
CA ALA A 73 2.43 13.12 4.35
C ALA A 73 2.16 11.97 5.34
N ASP A 74 2.76 12.01 6.53
CA ASP A 74 2.47 11.06 7.61
C ASP A 74 1.00 11.10 8.03
N LEU A 75 0.43 12.30 8.23
CA LEU A 75 -0.97 12.46 8.59
C LEU A 75 -1.90 11.91 7.49
N PHE A 76 -1.58 12.17 6.22
CA PHE A 76 -2.29 11.60 5.08
C PHE A 76 -2.25 10.08 5.11
N ALA A 77 -1.07 9.49 5.29
CA ALA A 77 -0.87 8.04 5.32
C ALA A 77 -1.68 7.37 6.42
N VAL A 78 -1.60 7.89 7.65
CA VAL A 78 -2.39 7.37 8.78
C VAL A 78 -3.88 7.55 8.52
N ALA A 79 -4.33 8.70 8.00
CA ALA A 79 -5.75 8.95 7.77
C ALA A 79 -6.34 8.06 6.67
N LEU A 80 -5.56 7.75 5.63
CA LEU A 80 -5.94 6.84 4.55
C LEU A 80 -6.08 5.40 5.07
N LEU A 81 -5.10 4.94 5.86
CA LEU A 81 -5.08 3.57 6.38
C LEU A 81 -6.04 3.35 7.55
N LEU A 82 -6.31 4.39 8.34
CA LEU A 82 -7.13 4.37 9.55
C LEU A 82 -8.20 5.49 9.48
N PRO A 83 -9.29 5.27 8.71
CA PRO A 83 -10.33 6.26 8.52
C PRO A 83 -11.06 6.57 9.83
N ALA A 84 -11.22 7.86 10.15
CA ALA A 84 -11.65 8.30 11.48
C ALA A 84 -12.95 7.63 11.96
N ILE A 85 -13.98 7.60 11.12
CA ILE A 85 -15.31 7.08 11.52
C ILE A 85 -15.27 5.58 11.84
N THR A 86 -14.62 4.78 10.99
CA THR A 86 -14.62 3.32 11.11
C THR A 86 -13.57 2.82 12.09
N PHE A 87 -12.39 3.46 12.12
CA PHE A 87 -11.33 3.12 13.06
C PHE A 87 -11.75 3.40 14.50
N SER A 88 -12.36 4.57 14.76
CA SER A 88 -12.77 4.95 16.12
C SER A 88 -13.75 3.97 16.76
N LYS A 89 -14.62 3.33 15.95
CA LYS A 89 -15.59 2.33 16.44
C LYS A 89 -14.92 1.07 17.00
N ASP A 90 -13.68 0.79 16.60
CA ASP A 90 -12.93 -0.35 17.09
C ASP A 90 -12.07 -0.02 18.34
N ILE A 91 -12.02 1.25 18.79
CA ILE A 91 -11.23 1.68 19.93
C ILE A 91 -12.08 1.68 21.20
N TYR A 92 -11.98 0.61 21.99
CA TYR A 92 -12.68 0.45 23.26
C TYR A 92 -11.80 -0.10 24.40
N SER A 93 -10.52 -0.37 24.12
CA SER A 93 -9.56 -0.87 25.11
C SER A 93 -8.18 -0.25 24.87
N THR A 94 -7.44 -0.05 25.95
CA THR A 94 -6.06 0.44 25.94
C THR A 94 -5.05 -0.66 26.27
N SER A 95 -5.42 -1.93 26.07
CA SER A 95 -4.49 -3.05 26.20
C SER A 95 -3.70 -3.26 24.91
N ILE A 96 -2.42 -3.59 25.03
CA ILE A 96 -1.60 -3.91 23.86
C ILE A 96 -2.16 -5.08 23.04
N ASP A 97 -2.76 -6.08 23.69
CA ASP A 97 -3.41 -7.23 23.03
C ASP A 97 -4.60 -6.81 22.16
N HIS A 98 -5.34 -5.78 22.58
CA HIS A 98 -6.39 -5.20 21.74
C HIS A 98 -5.80 -4.63 20.46
N PHE A 99 -4.72 -3.86 20.55
CA PHE A 99 -4.04 -3.29 19.38
C PHE A 99 -3.39 -4.35 18.49
N ILE A 100 -2.89 -5.46 19.04
CA ILE A 100 -2.43 -6.62 18.25
C ILE A 100 -3.59 -7.21 17.43
N ASN A 101 -4.79 -7.30 18.01
CA ASN A 101 -5.96 -7.76 17.26
C ASN A 101 -6.41 -6.74 16.20
N LEU A 102 -6.38 -5.44 16.51
CA LEU A 102 -6.67 -4.39 15.54
C LEU A 102 -5.69 -4.41 14.37
N LYS A 103 -4.41 -4.71 14.61
CA LYS A 103 -3.40 -4.84 13.56
C LYS A 103 -3.78 -5.91 12.52
N LYS A 104 -4.42 -7.01 12.92
CA LYS A 104 -4.94 -8.03 11.97
C LYS A 104 -5.99 -7.46 11.02
N LYS A 105 -6.89 -6.62 11.54
CA LYS A 105 -7.99 -6.02 10.79
C LYS A 105 -7.52 -4.87 9.90
N TRP A 106 -6.82 -3.91 10.50
CA TRP A 106 -6.42 -2.66 9.86
C TRP A 106 -5.14 -2.80 9.04
N LYS A 107 -4.33 -3.83 9.32
CA LYS A 107 -3.02 -4.08 8.68
C LYS A 107 -2.15 -2.82 8.70
N ALA A 108 -2.20 -2.10 9.82
CA ALA A 108 -1.42 -0.91 10.12
C ALA A 108 -0.58 -1.20 11.36
N SER A 109 0.54 -0.48 11.52
CA SER A 109 1.39 -0.67 12.70
C SER A 109 0.65 -0.26 13.98
N ILE A 110 0.96 -0.92 15.09
CA ILE A 110 0.44 -0.56 16.40
C ILE A 110 0.87 0.87 16.74
N GLY A 111 2.10 1.26 16.40
CA GLY A 111 2.56 2.64 16.51
C GLY A 111 1.64 3.63 15.79
N SER A 112 1.34 3.40 14.51
CA SER A 112 0.44 4.25 13.71
C SER A 112 -0.97 4.32 14.32
N MET A 113 -1.50 3.20 14.83
CA MET A 113 -2.80 3.18 15.50
C MET A 113 -2.80 3.99 16.80
N ILE A 114 -1.73 3.94 17.60
CA ILE A 114 -1.60 4.75 18.82
C ILE A 114 -1.54 6.24 18.48
N TYR A 115 -0.73 6.63 17.49
CA TYR A 115 -0.69 8.02 17.02
C TYR A 115 -2.05 8.47 16.47
N ARG A 116 -2.74 7.61 15.71
CA ARG A 116 -4.09 7.92 15.22
C ARG A 116 -5.11 8.13 16.33
N CYS A 117 -5.02 7.37 17.42
CA CYS A 117 -5.87 7.58 18.59
C CYS A 117 -5.59 8.94 19.24
N GLN A 118 -4.34 9.39 19.23
CA GLN A 118 -3.94 10.71 19.72
C GLN A 118 -4.45 11.82 18.78
N ASP A 119 -4.30 11.67 17.47
CA ASP A 119 -4.73 12.68 16.47
C ASP A 119 -6.25 12.89 16.44
N LEU A 120 -7.01 11.87 16.83
CA LEU A 120 -8.48 11.89 16.86
C LEU A 120 -9.05 12.08 18.26
N ASP A 121 -8.21 12.36 19.26
CA ASP A 121 -8.59 12.51 20.67
C ASP A 121 -9.45 11.34 21.21
N LEU A 122 -9.19 10.12 20.73
CA LEU A 122 -9.95 8.91 21.12
C LEU A 122 -9.56 8.39 22.50
N LEU A 123 -8.33 8.68 22.92
CA LEU A 123 -7.75 8.23 24.17
C LEU A 123 -7.08 9.42 24.88
N THR A 124 -7.21 9.46 26.20
CA THR A 124 -6.56 10.48 27.03
C THR A 124 -5.03 10.38 26.96
N GLU A 125 -4.32 11.46 27.29
CA GLU A 125 -2.84 11.48 27.32
C GLU A 125 -2.26 10.35 28.18
N ASN A 126 -2.87 10.04 29.32
CA ASN A 126 -2.46 8.94 30.21
C ASN A 126 -2.63 7.57 29.55
N GLN A 127 -3.70 7.36 28.80
CA GLN A 127 -3.96 6.11 28.07
C GLN A 127 -2.98 5.95 26.89
N ILE A 128 -2.72 7.03 26.15
CA ILE A 128 -1.70 7.04 25.09
C ILE A 128 -0.32 6.75 25.67
N LYS A 129 0.04 7.39 26.78
CA LYS A 129 1.30 7.14 27.47
C LYS A 129 1.40 5.67 27.90
N TYR A 130 0.35 5.12 28.49
CA TYR A 130 0.31 3.71 28.91
C TYR A 130 0.58 2.75 27.74
N LEU A 131 -0.07 2.97 26.58
CA LEU A 131 0.18 2.17 25.38
C LEU A 131 1.62 2.31 24.86
N LYS A 132 2.18 3.53 24.85
CA LYS A 132 3.59 3.77 24.47
C LYS A 132 4.58 3.09 25.43
N ASP A 133 4.26 3.06 26.73
CA ASP A 133 5.04 2.35 27.73
C ASP A 133 4.98 0.82 27.48
N GLN A 134 3.80 0.27 27.17
CA GLN A 134 3.65 -1.14 26.80
C GLN A 134 4.42 -1.50 25.52
N MET A 135 4.38 -0.64 24.49
CA MET A 135 5.18 -0.82 23.26
C MET A 135 6.68 -0.89 23.59
N SER A 136 7.14 -0.02 24.49
CA SER A 136 8.55 0.04 24.90
C SER A 136 8.96 -1.18 25.72
N TYR A 137 8.15 -1.56 26.71
CA TYR A 137 8.37 -2.73 27.56
C TYR A 137 8.47 -4.03 26.73
N ASN A 138 7.57 -4.21 25.77
CA ASN A 138 7.55 -5.37 24.88
C ASN A 138 8.53 -5.26 23.69
N ARG A 139 9.24 -4.13 23.55
CA ARG A 139 10.19 -3.84 22.44
C ARG A 139 9.56 -3.83 21.04
N TYR A 140 8.29 -3.47 20.96
CA TYR A 140 7.51 -3.52 19.71
C TYR A 140 7.81 -2.38 18.73
N TRP A 141 8.52 -1.32 19.12
CA TRP A 141 8.89 -0.23 18.20
C TRP A 141 9.76 -0.66 17.01
N LYS A 142 10.52 -1.76 17.14
CA LYS A 142 11.39 -2.27 16.06
C LYS A 142 10.77 -3.42 15.30
N SER A 143 10.00 -4.26 15.99
CA SER A 143 9.33 -5.43 15.42
C SER A 143 8.08 -5.68 16.25
N GLU A 144 6.95 -5.53 15.60
CA GLU A 144 5.64 -5.71 16.21
C GLU A 144 5.17 -7.15 16.00
N PRO A 145 4.28 -7.66 16.87
CA PRO A 145 3.56 -8.89 16.60
C PRO A 145 2.90 -8.86 15.21
N LEU A 146 2.89 -10.02 14.56
CA LEU A 146 2.28 -10.26 13.24
C LEU A 146 3.00 -9.63 12.03
N ASP A 147 4.14 -8.94 12.21
CA ASP A 147 4.92 -8.38 11.09
C ASP A 147 5.39 -9.45 10.09
N ASN A 148 5.59 -10.68 10.54
CA ASN A 148 6.01 -11.83 9.74
C ASN A 148 4.85 -12.72 9.26
N ILE A 149 3.60 -12.37 9.59
CA ILE A 149 2.41 -13.17 9.30
C ILE A 149 1.48 -12.43 8.35
N ILE A 150 1.32 -11.11 8.51
CA ILE A 150 0.47 -10.30 7.64
C ILE A 150 1.18 -10.15 6.29
N SER A 151 0.59 -10.72 5.25
CA SER A 151 1.03 -10.59 3.88
C SER A 151 0.40 -9.38 3.17
N LEU A 152 1.07 -8.87 2.14
CA LEU A 152 0.56 -7.87 1.23
C LEU A 152 -0.72 -8.34 0.54
N GLU A 153 -1.69 -7.44 0.38
CA GLU A 153 -2.90 -7.73 -0.39
C GLU A 153 -2.62 -7.89 -1.87
N GLN A 154 -3.35 -8.80 -2.50
CA GLN A 154 -3.36 -8.96 -3.95
C GLN A 154 -4.64 -8.34 -4.52
N PRO A 155 -4.58 -7.62 -5.65
CA PRO A 155 -5.76 -7.14 -6.35
C PRO A 155 -6.71 -8.30 -6.69
N PHE A 156 -8.00 -8.14 -6.37
CA PHE A 156 -9.02 -9.17 -6.65
C PHE A 156 -10.11 -8.69 -7.61
N ALA A 157 -10.36 -7.37 -7.68
CA ALA A 157 -11.45 -6.81 -8.47
C ALA A 157 -11.23 -7.01 -9.99
N HIS A 158 -9.97 -6.92 -10.45
CA HIS A 158 -9.64 -7.18 -11.86
C HIS A 158 -9.93 -8.64 -12.21
N LYS A 159 -9.37 -9.59 -11.45
CA LYS A 159 -9.68 -11.01 -11.57
C LYS A 159 -11.18 -11.28 -11.62
N GLN A 160 -11.94 -10.72 -10.67
CA GLN A 160 -13.40 -10.88 -10.64
C GLN A 160 -14.09 -10.32 -11.87
N ALA A 161 -13.66 -9.17 -12.40
CA ALA A 161 -14.24 -8.59 -13.61
C ALA A 161 -14.00 -9.49 -14.83
N PHE A 162 -12.77 -9.99 -15.00
CA PHE A 162 -12.42 -10.96 -16.05
C PHE A 162 -13.22 -12.26 -15.93
N ASP A 163 -13.27 -12.84 -14.74
CA ASP A 163 -14.03 -14.08 -14.50
C ASP A 163 -15.52 -13.85 -14.78
N LEU A 164 -16.08 -12.71 -14.36
CA LEU A 164 -17.48 -12.38 -14.61
C LEU A 164 -17.81 -12.30 -16.11
N ILE A 165 -17.00 -11.62 -16.92
CA ILE A 165 -17.30 -11.46 -18.35
C ILE A 165 -17.06 -12.75 -19.15
N LEU A 166 -16.04 -13.53 -18.78
CA LEU A 166 -15.71 -14.82 -19.42
C LEU A 166 -16.74 -15.90 -19.07
N ASP A 167 -17.08 -16.05 -17.78
CA ASP A 167 -18.00 -17.09 -17.30
C ASP A 167 -19.44 -16.86 -17.78
N ASN A 168 -19.80 -15.61 -18.10
CA ASN A 168 -21.09 -15.27 -18.70
C ASN A 168 -21.04 -15.19 -20.24
N HIS A 169 -19.91 -15.54 -20.86
CA HIS A 169 -19.72 -15.55 -22.31
C HIS A 169 -20.06 -14.21 -22.98
N ILE A 170 -19.75 -13.09 -22.32
CA ILE A 170 -19.91 -11.74 -22.90
C ILE A 170 -18.82 -11.50 -23.94
N VAL A 171 -17.61 -12.00 -23.66
CA VAL A 171 -16.44 -12.00 -24.54
C VAL A 171 -15.72 -13.35 -24.42
N THR A 172 -14.96 -13.73 -25.44
CA THR A 172 -14.06 -14.89 -25.41
C THR A 172 -12.66 -14.51 -24.96
N GLU A 173 -11.83 -15.50 -24.62
CA GLU A 173 -10.42 -15.29 -24.30
C GLU A 173 -9.66 -14.66 -25.49
N ALA A 174 -10.01 -15.06 -26.71
CA ALA A 174 -9.44 -14.49 -27.93
C ALA A 174 -9.79 -13.01 -28.11
N ASP A 175 -11.06 -12.63 -27.86
CA ASP A 175 -11.49 -11.23 -27.96
C ASP A 175 -10.71 -10.34 -26.97
N ILE A 176 -10.50 -10.84 -25.74
CA ILE A 176 -9.74 -10.11 -24.71
C ILE A 176 -8.29 -9.88 -25.14
N ILE A 177 -7.63 -10.91 -25.68
CA ILE A 177 -6.24 -10.80 -26.13
C ILE A 177 -6.14 -9.81 -27.30
N GLU A 178 -7.07 -9.90 -28.26
CA GLU A 178 -7.08 -9.03 -29.44
C GLU A 178 -7.36 -7.56 -29.06
N GLU A 179 -8.33 -7.30 -28.19
CA GLU A 179 -8.69 -5.92 -27.79
C GLU A 179 -7.63 -5.26 -26.89
N ILE A 180 -7.02 -6.02 -25.96
CA ILE A 180 -5.98 -5.47 -25.07
C ILE A 180 -4.64 -5.33 -25.81
N GLY A 181 -4.34 -6.25 -26.73
CA GLY A 181 -3.11 -6.21 -27.53
C GLY A 181 -1.84 -6.60 -26.76
N CYS A 182 -1.97 -7.37 -25.68
CA CYS A 182 -0.86 -7.93 -24.90
C CYS A 182 -0.86 -9.46 -24.96
N GLU A 183 0.25 -10.10 -24.59
CA GLU A 183 0.27 -11.57 -24.50
C GLU A 183 -0.66 -12.07 -23.38
N ALA A 184 -1.29 -13.22 -23.59
CA ALA A 184 -2.20 -13.82 -22.61
C ALA A 184 -1.55 -13.94 -21.22
N SER A 185 -0.29 -14.36 -21.16
CA SER A 185 0.46 -14.47 -19.89
C SER A 185 0.69 -13.13 -19.20
N GLU A 186 0.88 -12.04 -19.94
CA GLU A 186 1.05 -10.70 -19.35
C GLU A 186 -0.28 -10.19 -18.78
N ILE A 187 -1.37 -10.39 -19.51
CA ILE A 187 -2.72 -10.02 -19.05
C ILE A 187 -3.08 -10.84 -17.81
N GLU A 188 -2.79 -12.13 -17.81
CA GLU A 188 -2.98 -13.02 -16.67
C GLU A 188 -2.18 -12.55 -15.44
N GLU A 189 -0.90 -12.21 -15.62
CA GLU A 189 -0.04 -11.72 -14.55
C GLU A 189 -0.54 -10.39 -13.97
N TYR A 190 -0.81 -9.40 -14.82
CA TYR A 190 -1.22 -8.06 -14.36
C TYR A 190 -2.64 -8.03 -13.79
N SER A 191 -3.49 -8.96 -14.21
CA SER A 191 -4.88 -9.05 -13.77
C SER A 191 -5.10 -10.08 -12.65
N PHE A 192 -4.02 -10.74 -12.21
CA PHE A 192 -4.02 -11.78 -11.17
C PHE A 192 -4.90 -12.99 -11.52
N LEU A 193 -4.99 -13.33 -12.81
CA LEU A 193 -5.70 -14.51 -13.28
C LEU A 193 -4.87 -15.78 -13.03
N GLU A 194 -5.55 -16.92 -13.06
CA GLU A 194 -4.86 -18.21 -13.04
C GLU A 194 -4.09 -18.40 -14.34
N LYS A 195 -2.89 -18.98 -14.24
CA LYS A 195 -2.06 -19.23 -15.43
C LYS A 195 -2.81 -20.14 -16.40
N GLY A 196 -2.92 -19.72 -17.65
CA GLY A 196 -3.65 -20.44 -18.68
C GLY A 196 -5.13 -20.08 -18.79
N ARG A 197 -5.64 -19.17 -17.95
CA ARG A 197 -7.04 -18.73 -17.97
C ARG A 197 -7.44 -18.07 -19.29
N LEU A 198 -6.53 -17.33 -19.91
CA LEU A 198 -6.72 -16.68 -21.21
C LEU A 198 -6.08 -17.46 -22.35
N THR A 199 -5.43 -18.60 -22.07
CA THR A 199 -4.87 -19.42 -23.15
C THR A 199 -6.04 -20.06 -23.92
N PRO A 200 -6.18 -19.80 -25.23
CA PRO A 200 -7.28 -20.35 -26.00
C PRO A 200 -7.24 -21.88 -25.94
N SER A 201 -8.37 -22.51 -25.58
CA SER A 201 -8.45 -23.96 -25.42
C SER A 201 -8.30 -24.74 -26.74
N ASN A 202 -8.32 -24.04 -27.88
CA ASN A 202 -8.07 -24.57 -29.21
C ASN A 202 -7.21 -23.56 -29.98
N ILE A 203 -5.90 -23.78 -30.02
CA ILE A 203 -5.08 -23.25 -31.11
C ILE A 203 -5.14 -24.33 -32.19
N PRO A 204 -5.80 -24.13 -33.34
CA PRO A 204 -5.70 -25.05 -34.45
C PRO A 204 -4.22 -25.22 -34.82
N ASP A 205 -3.75 -26.46 -35.04
CA ASP A 205 -2.35 -26.82 -35.37
C ASP A 205 -1.77 -26.06 -36.60
N ASN A 206 -2.59 -25.28 -37.29
CA ASN A 206 -2.33 -24.60 -38.55
C ASN A 206 -2.21 -23.06 -38.44
N ILE A 207 -2.08 -22.48 -37.24
CA ILE A 207 -1.76 -21.04 -37.10
C ILE A 207 -0.26 -20.84 -36.91
N ILE A 208 0.38 -20.20 -37.89
CA ILE A 208 1.79 -19.79 -37.80
C ILE A 208 1.83 -18.41 -37.14
N HIS A 209 2.48 -18.31 -35.98
CA HIS A 209 2.82 -17.02 -35.38
C HIS A 209 3.91 -16.35 -36.22
N LEU A 210 3.57 -15.23 -36.87
CA LEU A 210 4.55 -14.35 -37.47
C LEU A 210 5.02 -13.37 -36.39
N PHE A 211 6.26 -13.55 -35.94
CA PHE A 211 6.99 -12.56 -35.15
C PHE A 211 7.23 -11.28 -35.97
#